data_AF-A0A317VRN5-F1
#
_entry.id   AF-A0A317VRN5-F1
#
_cell.length_a   1.000
_cell.length_b   1.000
_cell.length_c   1.000
_cell.angle_alpha   90.00
_cell.angle_beta   90.00
_cell.angle_gamma   90.00
#
_symmetry.space_group_name_H-M   'P 1'
#
loop_
_entity.id
_entity.type
_entity.pdbx_description
1 polymer ?
#
loop_
_entity_poly.entity_id
_entity_poly.type
_entity_poly.pdbx_seq_one_letter_code
_entity_poly.pdbx_strand_id
1 'polypeptide(L)'
;MIYQTIFSHLLEKPFRFLDGKRDGTDKTGDLSFSERIQYLYERYYESSPVNAVWWRSVTLSLANLKEDAMAKSPRDKTPYEFGDRSRKRQANMAKDLADQLLADSLFQLLLRELAGAEEETARRERLVKLFQDTARALTNHEAMLGGQVKVHQLPELEQFDTSTGLMFSAKFQSEEQEDPPLYVPKPRGRVILVVRPGVCRYDTPIRYVPFSHRPLRLEELEGEPTSWLICKAEVLTETVRNDRSSDNYESDPEDKDVSP
;
A
#
# COMPACT_ATOMS: atom_id res chain seq x y z
N MET A 1 -5.41 -11.24 6.23
CA MET A 1 -4.44 -12.06 5.47
C MET A 1 -4.28 -11.64 4.01
N ILE A 2 -5.35 -11.47 3.22
CA ILE A 2 -5.25 -10.95 1.84
C ILE A 2 -4.57 -9.58 1.79
N TYR A 3 -5.07 -8.58 2.53
CA TYR A 3 -4.49 -7.23 2.58
C TYR A 3 -3.03 -7.25 3.05
N GLN A 4 -2.71 -8.02 4.09
CA GLN A 4 -1.35 -8.20 4.56
C GLN A 4 -0.43 -8.75 3.45
N THR A 5 -0.89 -9.75 2.70
CA THR A 5 -0.13 -10.32 1.57
C THR A 5 0.11 -9.25 0.49
N ILE A 6 -0.92 -8.47 0.16
CA ILE A 6 -0.81 -7.35 -0.80
C ILE A 6 0.25 -6.35 -0.34
N PHE A 7 0.16 -5.87 0.90
CA PHE A 7 1.07 -4.84 1.39
C PHE A 7 2.51 -5.34 1.47
N SER A 8 2.74 -6.50 2.10
CA SER A 8 4.10 -7.01 2.29
C SER A 8 4.79 -7.51 1.01
N HIS A 9 4.03 -7.91 -0.01
CA HIS A 9 4.61 -8.47 -1.23
C HIS A 9 4.54 -7.56 -2.45
N LEU A 10 3.57 -6.64 -2.53
CA LEU A 10 3.36 -5.78 -3.69
C LEU A 10 3.68 -4.31 -3.40
N LEU A 11 3.33 -3.80 -2.20
CA LEU A 11 3.55 -2.40 -1.84
C LEU A 11 4.94 -2.16 -1.27
N GLU A 12 5.36 -2.95 -0.28
CA GLU A 12 6.66 -2.83 0.39
C GLU A 12 7.83 -3.30 -0.48
N LYS A 13 7.56 -4.12 -1.50
CA LYS A 13 8.57 -4.70 -2.40
C LYS A 13 8.29 -4.39 -3.88
N PRO A 14 8.28 -3.10 -4.28
CA PRO A 14 7.85 -2.66 -5.61
C PRO A 14 8.75 -3.19 -6.74
N PHE A 15 10.01 -3.54 -6.48
CA PHE A 15 10.96 -4.00 -7.50
C PHE A 15 10.96 -5.51 -7.76
N ARG A 16 10.11 -6.27 -7.07
CA ARG A 16 10.18 -7.74 -7.03
C ARG A 16 9.99 -8.43 -8.39
N PHE A 17 9.36 -7.77 -9.35
CA PHE A 17 9.16 -8.30 -10.70
C PHE A 17 10.37 -8.12 -11.65
N LEU A 18 11.39 -7.34 -11.25
CA LEU A 18 12.59 -7.12 -12.07
C LEU A 18 13.40 -8.42 -12.20
N ASP A 19 13.96 -8.63 -13.40
CA ASP A 19 14.45 -9.96 -13.77
C ASP A 19 15.86 -10.32 -13.30
N GLY A 20 16.66 -9.32 -12.92
CA GLY A 20 18.01 -9.50 -12.42
C GLY A 20 18.97 -10.14 -13.42
N LYS A 21 18.63 -10.12 -14.72
CA LYS A 21 19.47 -10.74 -15.75
C LYS A 21 20.73 -9.96 -15.96
N ARG A 22 21.85 -10.66 -16.09
CA ARG A 22 23.12 -10.04 -16.46
C ARG A 22 23.10 -9.54 -17.91
N ASP A 23 22.52 -10.33 -18.82
CA ASP A 23 22.42 -10.04 -20.25
C ASP A 23 21.28 -10.84 -20.92
N GLY A 24 21.17 -10.75 -22.24
CA GLY A 24 20.12 -11.42 -23.01
C GLY A 24 20.21 -12.96 -23.05
N THR A 25 21.38 -13.54 -22.73
CA THR A 25 21.61 -14.99 -22.70
C THR A 25 21.30 -15.61 -21.34
N ASP A 26 21.32 -14.78 -20.29
CA ASP A 26 20.97 -15.19 -18.94
C ASP A 26 19.48 -15.54 -18.84
N LYS A 27 19.19 -16.84 -18.66
CA LYS A 27 17.82 -17.33 -18.56
C LYS A 27 17.25 -17.13 -17.15
N THR A 28 18.11 -17.23 -16.13
CA THR A 28 17.70 -17.32 -14.73
C THR A 28 17.67 -15.94 -14.09
N GLY A 29 18.71 -15.13 -14.29
CA GLY A 29 18.94 -13.89 -13.55
C GLY A 29 19.38 -14.14 -12.10
N ASP A 30 19.78 -13.07 -11.42
CA ASP A 30 20.05 -13.07 -9.98
C ASP A 30 18.73 -12.97 -9.19
N LEU A 31 18.41 -14.03 -8.44
CA LEU A 31 17.21 -14.10 -7.60
C LEU A 31 17.20 -13.03 -6.49
N SER A 32 18.37 -12.57 -6.04
CA SER A 32 18.52 -11.52 -5.02
C SER A 32 18.49 -10.10 -5.59
N PHE A 33 18.42 -9.95 -6.92
CA PHE A 33 18.51 -8.64 -7.57
C PHE A 33 17.46 -7.65 -7.05
N SER A 34 16.20 -8.09 -6.96
CA SER A 34 15.12 -7.22 -6.51
C SER A 34 15.32 -6.72 -5.07
N GLU A 35 15.87 -7.55 -4.19
CA GLU A 35 16.17 -7.19 -2.80
C GLU A 35 17.34 -6.20 -2.73
N ARG A 36 18.36 -6.37 -3.56
CA ARG A 36 19.48 -5.42 -3.66
C ARG A 36 19.04 -4.05 -4.18
N ILE A 37 18.14 -4.03 -5.16
CA ILE A 37 17.56 -2.79 -5.70
C ILE A 37 16.67 -2.12 -4.65
N GLN A 38 15.89 -2.90 -3.90
CA GLN A 38 15.10 -2.40 -2.77
C GLN A 38 15.98 -1.78 -1.69
N TYR A 39 17.08 -2.43 -1.30
CA TYR A 39 18.03 -1.86 -0.36
C TYR A 39 18.65 -0.55 -0.88
N LEU A 40 19.05 -0.52 -2.16
CA LEU A 40 19.58 0.71 -2.77
C LEU A 40 18.55 1.85 -2.75
N TYR A 41 17.28 1.56 -3.02
CA TYR A 41 16.18 2.51 -2.90
C TYR A 41 16.12 3.10 -1.49
N GLU A 42 16.17 2.26 -0.46
CA GLU A 42 16.13 2.69 0.95
C GLU A 42 17.30 3.61 1.29
N ARG A 43 18.52 3.30 0.82
CA ARG A 43 19.70 4.17 1.01
C ARG A 43 19.54 5.53 0.31
N TYR A 44 18.96 5.54 -0.89
CA TYR A 44 18.67 6.79 -1.59
C TYR A 44 17.57 7.58 -0.89
N TYR A 45 16.56 6.91 -0.34
CA TYR A 45 15.47 7.55 0.37
C TYR A 45 15.97 8.21 1.66
N GLU A 46 16.85 7.55 2.43
CA GLU A 46 17.53 8.17 3.59
C GLU A 46 18.32 9.44 3.22
N SER A 47 18.88 9.48 2.01
CA SER A 47 19.73 10.59 1.55
C SER A 47 18.93 11.73 0.93
N SER A 48 17.88 11.40 0.18
CA SER A 48 17.05 12.34 -0.58
C SER A 48 15.69 11.71 -0.93
N PRO A 49 14.68 11.78 -0.04
CA PRO A 49 13.39 11.12 -0.21
C PRO A 49 12.71 11.40 -1.56
N VAL A 50 12.60 12.68 -1.93
CA VAL A 50 11.93 13.13 -3.18
C VAL A 50 12.57 12.51 -4.43
N ASN A 51 13.91 12.55 -4.54
CA ASN A 51 14.61 11.98 -5.69
C ASN A 51 14.58 10.45 -5.71
N ALA A 52 14.64 9.80 -4.54
CA ALA A 52 14.52 8.34 -4.46
C ALA A 52 13.14 7.89 -4.96
N VAL A 53 12.08 8.53 -4.48
CA VAL A 53 10.70 8.27 -4.90
C VAL A 53 10.52 8.54 -6.40
N TRP A 54 11.07 9.63 -6.93
CA TRP A 54 11.07 9.89 -8.37
C TRP A 54 11.75 8.75 -9.13
N TRP A 55 12.94 8.34 -8.69
CA TRP A 55 13.71 7.27 -9.32
C TRP A 55 12.92 5.94 -9.33
N ARG A 56 12.25 5.62 -8.23
CA ARG A 56 11.34 4.46 -8.18
C ARG A 56 10.22 4.60 -9.20
N SER A 57 9.48 5.72 -9.18
CA SER A 57 8.34 5.97 -10.08
C SER A 57 8.73 5.80 -11.55
N VAL A 58 9.87 6.34 -11.98
CA VAL A 58 10.34 6.19 -13.36
C VAL A 58 10.85 4.79 -13.67
N THR A 59 11.56 4.15 -12.73
CA THR A 59 11.96 2.74 -12.89
C THR A 59 10.74 1.86 -13.12
N LEU A 60 9.69 2.00 -12.30
CA LEU A 60 8.46 1.25 -12.42
C LEU A 60 7.71 1.56 -13.72
N SER A 61 7.63 2.84 -14.10
CA SER A 61 7.01 3.30 -15.35
C SER A 61 7.68 2.65 -16.57
N LEU A 62 9.01 2.78 -16.68
CA LEU A 62 9.78 2.25 -17.81
C LEU A 62 9.73 0.72 -17.86
N ALA A 63 9.80 0.07 -16.70
CA ALA A 63 9.70 -1.38 -16.60
C ALA A 63 8.29 -1.92 -16.91
N ASN A 64 7.28 -1.06 -17.04
CA ASN A 64 5.90 -1.45 -17.33
C ASN A 64 5.30 -0.76 -18.57
N LEU A 65 6.13 -0.17 -19.45
CA LEU A 65 5.67 0.42 -20.71
C LEU A 65 4.88 -0.59 -21.56
N LYS A 66 3.69 -0.20 -22.01
CA LYS A 66 2.83 -1.03 -22.88
C LYS A 66 2.61 -0.36 -24.22
N GLU A 67 2.47 -1.18 -25.26
CA GLU A 67 2.35 -0.67 -26.63
C GLU A 67 1.03 0.05 -26.88
N ASP A 68 0.00 -0.16 -26.09
CA ASP A 68 -1.27 0.56 -26.15
C ASP A 68 -1.39 1.65 -25.06
N ALA A 69 -0.26 2.10 -24.49
CA ALA A 69 -0.25 3.21 -23.54
C ALA A 69 -0.61 4.53 -24.25
N MET A 70 -1.38 5.38 -23.57
CA MET A 70 -1.76 6.71 -24.07
C MET A 70 -0.57 7.67 -24.17
N ALA A 71 0.40 7.54 -23.26
CA ALA A 71 1.61 8.35 -23.23
C ALA A 71 2.77 7.60 -23.90
N LYS A 72 2.94 7.78 -25.21
CA LYS A 72 4.12 7.32 -25.95
C LYS A 72 4.97 8.51 -26.35
N SER A 73 6.28 8.39 -26.23
CA SER A 73 7.19 9.34 -26.82
C SER A 73 7.58 8.87 -28.23
N PRO A 74 7.64 9.76 -29.24
CA PRO A 74 8.15 9.41 -30.57
C PRO A 74 9.61 8.94 -30.58
N ARG A 75 10.34 9.12 -29.47
CA ARG A 75 11.73 8.69 -29.30
C ARG A 75 11.85 7.31 -28.67
N ASP A 76 10.73 6.71 -28.31
CA ASP A 76 10.72 5.42 -27.64
C ASP A 76 11.09 4.30 -28.61
N LYS A 77 11.86 3.33 -28.11
CA LYS A 77 12.21 2.12 -28.88
C LYS A 77 11.14 1.08 -28.67
N THR A 78 10.28 0.91 -29.68
CA THR A 78 9.24 -0.13 -29.70
C THR A 78 9.69 -1.37 -30.50
N PRO A 79 9.17 -2.57 -30.20
CA PRO A 79 8.21 -2.88 -29.13
C PRO A 79 8.85 -2.85 -27.73
N TYR A 80 8.02 -2.64 -26.69
CA TYR A 80 8.48 -2.54 -25.30
C TYR A 80 8.77 -3.92 -24.68
N GLU A 81 9.75 -4.64 -25.21
CA GLU A 81 10.06 -6.02 -24.81
C GLU A 81 10.32 -6.18 -23.30
N PHE A 82 11.01 -5.22 -22.69
CA PHE A 82 11.25 -5.23 -21.25
C PHE A 82 9.95 -5.06 -20.46
N GLY A 83 9.07 -4.16 -20.90
CA GLY A 83 7.75 -3.95 -20.32
C GLY A 83 6.88 -5.21 -20.36
N ASP A 84 6.85 -5.91 -21.50
CA ASP A 84 6.11 -7.16 -21.64
C ASP A 84 6.63 -8.26 -20.71
N ARG A 85 7.96 -8.41 -20.62
CA ARG A 85 8.58 -9.41 -19.75
C ARG A 85 8.30 -9.13 -18.27
N SER A 86 8.43 -7.87 -17.84
CA SER A 86 8.13 -7.44 -16.47
C SER A 86 6.67 -7.69 -16.10
N ARG A 87 5.72 -7.33 -16.97
CA ARG A 87 4.29 -7.62 -16.75
C ARG A 87 4.01 -9.12 -16.64
N LYS A 88 4.63 -9.94 -17.50
CA LYS A 88 4.50 -11.41 -17.41
C LYS A 88 5.04 -11.94 -16.08
N ARG A 89 6.19 -11.43 -15.60
CA ARG A 89 6.74 -11.78 -14.29
C ARG A 89 5.82 -11.39 -13.15
N GLN A 90 5.29 -10.16 -13.17
CA GLN A 90 4.32 -9.69 -12.18
C GLN A 90 3.07 -10.58 -12.15
N ALA A 91 2.54 -10.95 -13.31
CA ALA A 91 1.38 -11.84 -13.42
C ALA A 91 1.64 -13.25 -12.90
N ASN A 92 2.88 -13.77 -13.06
CA ASN A 92 3.29 -15.06 -12.50
C ASN A 92 3.47 -14.99 -10.99
N MET A 93 4.12 -13.95 -10.47
CA MET A 93 4.25 -13.75 -9.03
C MET A 93 2.88 -13.66 -8.34
N ALA A 94 1.90 -13.00 -8.96
CA ALA A 94 0.54 -12.96 -8.43
C ALA A 94 -0.11 -14.35 -8.35
N LYS A 95 0.23 -15.28 -9.26
CA LYS A 95 -0.20 -16.68 -9.15
C LYS A 95 0.46 -17.37 -7.97
N ASP A 96 1.77 -17.22 -7.84
CA ASP A 96 2.54 -17.84 -6.75
C ASP A 96 2.05 -17.35 -5.38
N LEU A 97 1.71 -16.05 -5.25
CA LEU A 97 1.13 -15.49 -4.04
C LEU A 97 -0.26 -16.05 -3.72
N ALA A 98 -1.11 -16.25 -4.74
CA ALA A 98 -2.41 -16.87 -4.57
C ALA A 98 -2.26 -18.31 -4.05
N ASP A 99 -1.34 -19.07 -4.63
CA ASP A 99 -1.08 -20.46 -4.25
C ASP A 99 -0.51 -20.55 -2.83
N GLN A 100 0.46 -19.69 -2.49
CA GLN A 100 1.02 -19.61 -1.14
C GLN A 100 -0.05 -19.27 -0.09
N LEU A 101 -0.90 -18.28 -0.38
CA LEU A 101 -1.95 -17.88 0.57
C LEU A 101 -3.01 -18.97 0.74
N LEU A 102 -3.41 -19.66 -0.34
CA LEU A 102 -4.37 -20.78 -0.25
C LEU A 102 -3.80 -22.01 0.47
N ALA A 103 -2.47 -22.18 0.45
CA ALA A 103 -1.77 -23.23 1.19
C ALA A 103 -1.53 -22.86 2.67
N ASP A 104 -1.72 -21.60 3.06
CA ASP A 104 -1.50 -21.15 4.43
C ASP A 104 -2.55 -21.74 5.38
N SER A 105 -2.08 -22.46 6.40
CA SER A 105 -2.93 -23.16 7.37
C SER A 105 -3.88 -22.23 8.14
N LEU A 106 -3.46 -21.01 8.48
CA LEU A 106 -4.32 -20.06 9.18
C LEU A 106 -5.35 -19.45 8.24
N PHE A 107 -4.96 -19.18 6.99
CA PHE A 107 -5.89 -18.69 5.99
C PHE A 107 -6.97 -19.74 5.69
N GLN A 108 -6.61 -21.02 5.61
CA GLN A 108 -7.54 -22.11 5.40
C GLN A 108 -8.63 -22.19 6.48
N LEU A 109 -8.34 -21.84 7.73
CA LEU A 109 -9.34 -21.77 8.81
C LEU A 109 -10.45 -20.72 8.55
N LEU A 110 -10.15 -19.71 7.74
CA LEU A 110 -11.11 -18.65 7.37
C LEU A 110 -11.89 -18.98 6.09
N LEU A 111 -11.53 -20.06 5.39
CA LEU A 111 -12.16 -20.44 4.14
C LEU A 111 -13.32 -21.40 4.39
N ARG A 112 -14.45 -21.15 3.71
CA ARG A 112 -15.53 -22.14 3.66
C ARG A 112 -15.07 -23.44 3.00
N GLU A 113 -15.62 -24.57 3.43
CA GLU A 113 -15.49 -25.83 2.69
C GLU A 113 -16.13 -25.69 1.31
N LEU A 114 -15.58 -26.41 0.33
CA LEU A 114 -16.04 -26.40 -1.05
C LEU A 114 -16.55 -27.77 -1.45
N ALA A 115 -17.53 -27.80 -2.35
CA ALA A 115 -18.21 -29.03 -2.74
C ALA A 115 -17.40 -29.90 -3.73
N GLY A 116 -16.34 -29.35 -4.34
CA GLY A 116 -15.46 -30.10 -5.24
C GLY A 116 -14.44 -29.24 -6.00
N ALA A 117 -13.66 -29.93 -6.85
CA ALA A 117 -12.50 -29.37 -7.55
C ALA A 117 -12.80 -28.17 -8.47
N GLU A 118 -14.01 -28.09 -9.03
CA GLU A 118 -14.43 -26.95 -9.86
C GLU A 118 -14.50 -25.65 -9.03
N GLU A 119 -15.09 -25.72 -7.83
CA GLU A 119 -15.17 -24.57 -6.94
C GLU A 119 -13.79 -24.17 -6.41
N GLU A 120 -12.90 -25.14 -6.17
CA GLU A 120 -11.51 -24.90 -5.76
C GLU A 120 -10.74 -24.16 -6.85
N THR A 121 -10.88 -24.61 -8.09
CA THR A 121 -10.28 -23.97 -9.26
C THR A 121 -10.81 -22.54 -9.40
N ALA A 122 -12.13 -22.35 -9.31
CA ALA A 122 -12.73 -21.03 -9.40
C ALA A 122 -12.31 -20.09 -8.25
N ARG A 123 -12.14 -20.61 -7.02
CA ARG A 123 -11.58 -19.84 -5.89
C ARG A 123 -10.16 -19.37 -6.21
N ARG A 124 -9.31 -20.30 -6.66
CA ARG A 124 -7.93 -20.00 -7.02
C ARG A 124 -7.87 -18.94 -8.11
N GLU A 125 -8.63 -19.10 -9.19
CA GLU A 125 -8.67 -18.14 -10.29
C GLU A 125 -9.11 -16.74 -9.85
N ARG A 126 -10.13 -16.64 -8.98
CA ARG A 126 -10.54 -15.35 -8.40
C ARG A 126 -9.43 -14.70 -7.59
N LEU A 127 -8.71 -15.46 -6.77
CA LEU A 127 -7.61 -14.92 -5.96
C LEU A 127 -6.41 -14.50 -6.83
N VAL A 128 -6.06 -15.30 -7.84
CA VAL A 128 -5.04 -14.94 -8.84
C VAL A 128 -5.41 -13.63 -9.54
N LYS A 129 -6.66 -13.52 -10.01
CA LYS A 129 -7.14 -12.31 -10.68
C LYS A 129 -7.07 -11.10 -9.76
N LEU A 130 -7.49 -11.24 -8.50
CA LEU A 130 -7.38 -10.20 -7.49
C LEU A 130 -5.93 -9.70 -7.36
N PHE A 131 -4.97 -10.60 -7.16
CA PHE A 131 -3.56 -10.20 -7.02
C PHE A 131 -2.97 -9.61 -8.31
N GLN A 132 -3.38 -10.08 -9.49
CA GLN A 132 -2.94 -9.52 -10.76
C GLN A 132 -3.49 -8.10 -10.99
N ASP A 133 -4.77 -7.89 -10.69
CA ASP A 133 -5.42 -6.57 -10.80
C ASP A 133 -4.83 -5.60 -9.77
N THR A 134 -4.62 -6.05 -8.53
CA THR A 134 -3.97 -5.24 -7.49
C THR A 134 -2.52 -4.89 -7.84
N ALA A 135 -1.71 -5.86 -8.28
CA ALA A 135 -0.32 -5.59 -8.64
C ALA A 135 -0.21 -4.55 -9.77
N ARG A 136 -1.06 -4.68 -10.79
CA ARG A 136 -1.16 -3.71 -11.88
C ARG A 136 -1.59 -2.33 -11.40
N ALA A 137 -2.64 -2.27 -10.57
CA ALA A 137 -3.14 -1.01 -10.02
C ALA A 137 -2.06 -0.32 -9.17
N LEU A 138 -1.43 -1.02 -8.24
CA LEU A 138 -0.37 -0.47 -7.39
C LEU A 138 0.82 0.01 -8.21
N THR A 139 1.30 -0.78 -9.17
CA THR A 139 2.41 -0.34 -10.04
C THR A 139 2.04 0.90 -10.84
N ASN A 140 0.83 0.99 -11.39
CA ASN A 140 0.36 2.19 -12.09
C ASN A 140 0.26 3.40 -11.16
N HIS A 141 -0.25 3.21 -9.94
CA HIS A 141 -0.35 4.28 -8.95
C HIS A 141 1.03 4.77 -8.50
N GLU A 142 1.97 3.87 -8.23
CA GLU A 142 3.35 4.21 -7.87
C GLU A 142 4.09 4.90 -9.02
N ALA A 143 3.85 4.44 -10.26
CA ALA A 143 4.38 5.08 -11.46
C ALA A 143 3.84 6.51 -11.64
N MET A 144 2.54 6.72 -11.44
CA MET A 144 1.87 7.99 -11.74
C MET A 144 1.95 9.02 -10.62
N LEU A 145 1.69 8.61 -9.38
CA LEU A 145 1.55 9.50 -8.22
C LEU A 145 2.86 9.63 -7.44
N GLY A 146 3.76 8.65 -7.56
CA GLY A 146 4.93 8.56 -6.72
C GLY A 146 4.55 8.57 -5.22
N GLY A 147 5.41 9.23 -4.43
CA GLY A 147 5.36 9.27 -2.97
C GLY A 147 5.67 7.92 -2.31
N GLN A 148 6.19 7.95 -1.09
CA GLN A 148 6.32 6.76 -0.25
C GLN A 148 4.98 6.41 0.40
N VAL A 149 4.33 5.35 -0.07
CA VAL A 149 3.12 4.84 0.60
C VAL A 149 3.54 4.07 1.85
N LYS A 150 2.97 4.45 2.99
CA LYS A 150 3.17 3.78 4.28
C LYS A 150 1.82 3.31 4.83
N VAL A 151 1.82 2.07 5.31
CA VAL A 151 0.65 1.44 5.94
C VAL A 151 0.87 1.47 7.45
N HIS A 152 0.09 2.29 8.15
CA HIS A 152 0.14 2.43 9.59
C HIS A 152 -0.61 1.28 10.27
N GLN A 153 0.15 0.46 10.99
CA GLN A 153 -0.33 -0.73 11.71
C GLN A 153 -0.19 -0.57 13.23
N LEU A 154 -0.57 -1.59 13.99
CA LEU A 154 -0.63 -1.53 15.46
C LEU A 154 0.64 -0.98 16.14
N PRO A 155 1.88 -1.38 15.76
CA PRO A 155 3.09 -0.84 16.40
C PRO A 155 3.28 0.67 16.21
N GLU A 156 2.64 1.26 15.21
CA GLU A 156 2.73 2.68 14.88
C GLU A 156 1.51 3.46 15.43
N LEU A 157 0.48 2.72 15.88
CA LEU A 157 -0.80 3.24 16.34
C LEU A 157 -1.11 2.74 17.76
N GLU A 158 -0.10 2.54 18.61
CA GLU A 158 -0.27 1.88 19.92
C GLU A 158 -1.19 2.66 20.89
N GLN A 159 -1.28 3.98 20.73
CA GLN A 159 -2.12 4.86 21.53
C GLN A 159 -3.19 5.52 20.67
N PHE A 160 -4.42 5.55 21.18
CA PHE A 160 -5.53 6.22 20.52
C PHE A 160 -5.39 7.73 20.62
N ASP A 161 -4.98 8.35 19.51
CA ASP A 161 -4.73 9.78 19.41
C ASP A 161 -5.31 10.34 18.12
N THR A 162 -6.52 10.90 18.22
CA THR A 162 -7.22 11.52 17.09
C THR A 162 -6.55 12.82 16.63
N SER A 163 -5.70 13.45 17.46
CA SER A 163 -4.99 14.68 17.08
C SER A 163 -3.96 14.45 15.97
N THR A 164 -3.52 13.20 15.78
CA THR A 164 -2.67 12.79 14.66
C THR A 164 -3.40 12.83 13.31
N GLY A 165 -4.74 12.81 13.32
CA GLY A 165 -5.56 12.65 12.12
C GLY A 165 -5.44 11.27 11.44
N LEU A 166 -4.65 10.34 12.00
CA LEU A 166 -4.34 9.06 11.37
C LEU A 166 -5.34 7.95 11.72
N MET A 167 -6.11 8.09 12.79
CA MET A 167 -6.96 7.01 13.30
C MET A 167 -8.30 7.50 13.85
N PHE A 168 -9.30 6.61 13.80
CA PHE A 168 -10.61 6.80 14.41
C PHE A 168 -11.07 5.48 15.06
N SER A 169 -11.96 5.59 16.04
CA SER A 169 -12.44 4.40 16.75
C SER A 169 -13.52 3.68 15.94
N ALA A 170 -13.40 2.35 15.83
CA ALA A 170 -14.48 1.50 15.34
C ALA A 170 -15.71 1.65 16.24
N LYS A 171 -16.91 1.73 15.64
CA LYS A 171 -18.16 1.70 16.41
C LYS A 171 -18.47 0.27 16.80
N PHE A 172 -18.56 0.00 18.10
CA PHE A 172 -19.10 -1.26 18.59
C PHE A 172 -20.64 -1.17 18.53
N GLN A 173 -21.26 -1.83 17.55
CA GLN A 173 -22.71 -2.05 17.57
C GLN A 173 -23.02 -3.20 18.54
N SER A 174 -23.40 -2.85 19.76
CA SER A 174 -24.12 -3.77 20.64
C SER A 174 -25.61 -3.62 20.34
N GLU A 175 -26.13 -4.35 19.35
CA GLU A 175 -27.55 -4.28 18.96
C GLU A 175 -28.51 -4.90 20.01
N GLU A 176 -28.01 -5.53 21.07
CA GLU A 176 -28.82 -6.36 21.97
C GLU A 176 -29.13 -5.75 23.36
N GLN A 177 -28.83 -4.48 23.62
CA GLN A 177 -29.12 -3.87 24.92
C GLN A 177 -30.05 -2.67 24.77
N GLU A 178 -31.19 -2.68 25.46
CA GLU A 178 -32.18 -1.58 25.46
C GLU A 178 -31.61 -0.27 26.06
N ASP A 179 -30.48 -0.35 26.77
CA ASP A 179 -29.80 0.79 27.40
C ASP A 179 -28.30 0.47 27.65
N PRO A 180 -27.47 0.32 26.59
CA PRO A 180 -26.07 -0.03 26.78
C PRO A 180 -25.34 1.16 27.41
N PRO A 181 -24.47 0.95 28.42
CA PRO A 181 -23.63 2.03 28.92
C PRO A 181 -22.85 2.63 27.74
N LEU A 182 -22.86 3.96 27.62
CA LEU A 182 -22.08 4.66 26.61
C LEU A 182 -20.58 4.46 26.93
N TYR A 183 -19.96 3.50 26.27
CA TYR A 183 -18.52 3.30 26.30
C TYR A 183 -17.89 4.21 25.25
N VAL A 184 -17.08 5.15 25.72
CA VAL A 184 -16.35 6.07 24.83
C VAL A 184 -14.88 5.68 24.78
N PRO A 185 -14.19 5.86 23.64
CA PRO A 185 -12.76 5.67 23.54
C PRO A 185 -12.03 6.49 24.61
N LYS A 186 -11.14 5.84 25.36
CA LYS A 186 -10.30 6.53 26.34
C LYS A 186 -9.29 7.40 25.60
N PRO A 187 -9.19 8.72 25.88
CA PRO A 187 -8.16 9.56 25.29
C PRO A 187 -6.75 9.00 25.61
N ARG A 188 -5.92 8.81 24.57
CA ARG A 188 -4.59 8.16 24.68
C ARG A 188 -4.65 6.75 25.26
N GLY A 189 -5.82 6.11 25.20
CA GLY A 189 -6.02 4.72 25.59
C GLY A 189 -5.22 3.79 24.68
N ARG A 190 -4.97 2.58 25.18
CA ARG A 190 -4.26 1.58 24.38
C ARG A 190 -5.12 1.16 23.18
N VAL A 191 -4.53 1.11 21.99
CA VAL A 191 -5.13 0.44 20.84
C VAL A 191 -4.97 -1.06 21.00
N ILE A 192 -6.08 -1.78 20.90
CA ILE A 192 -6.17 -3.23 21.07
C ILE A 192 -6.00 -3.92 19.72
N LEU A 193 -6.70 -3.40 18.70
CA LEU A 193 -6.73 -3.96 17.36
C LEU A 193 -6.81 -2.85 16.32
N VAL A 194 -6.10 -3.02 15.21
CA VAL A 194 -6.30 -2.23 14.00
C VAL A 194 -7.22 -3.03 13.08
N VAL A 195 -8.48 -2.59 12.95
CA VAL A 195 -9.51 -3.24 12.13
C VAL A 195 -9.24 -2.99 10.65
N ARG A 196 -8.91 -1.74 10.32
CA ARG A 196 -8.48 -1.29 8.99
C ARG A 196 -7.20 -0.47 9.15
N PRO A 197 -6.12 -0.78 8.44
CA PRO A 197 -4.88 -0.02 8.57
C PRO A 197 -5.03 1.38 7.98
N GLY A 198 -4.29 2.34 8.56
CA GLY A 198 -4.18 3.68 8.00
C GLY A 198 -3.23 3.67 6.81
N VAL A 199 -3.49 4.49 5.80
CA VAL A 199 -2.62 4.59 4.62
C VAL A 199 -2.32 6.05 4.35
N CYS A 200 -1.04 6.37 4.35
CA CYS A 200 -0.52 7.70 4.02
C CYS A 200 0.47 7.59 2.88
N ARG A 201 0.52 8.61 2.02
CA ARG A 201 1.57 8.78 1.02
C ARG A 201 2.41 9.98 1.42
N TYR A 202 3.71 9.77 1.60
CA TYR A 202 4.68 10.80 1.97
C TYR A 202 5.57 11.19 0.78
N ASP A 203 6.28 12.30 0.87
CA ASP A 203 7.30 12.74 -0.08
C ASP A 203 6.87 12.67 -1.55
N THR A 204 5.61 13.04 -1.84
CA THR A 204 5.13 13.09 -3.23
C THR A 204 5.99 14.05 -4.03
N PRO A 205 6.62 13.59 -5.13
CA PRO A 205 7.51 14.42 -5.90
C PRO A 205 6.67 15.42 -6.70
N ILE A 206 6.58 16.66 -6.23
CA ILE A 206 5.92 17.74 -6.98
C ILE A 206 6.76 18.07 -8.23
N ARG A 207 8.10 17.96 -8.13
CA ARG A 207 9.05 18.17 -9.23
C ARG A 207 10.29 17.30 -9.07
N TYR A 208 10.93 16.95 -10.19
CA TYR A 208 12.31 16.43 -10.16
C TYR A 208 13.25 17.51 -9.63
N VAL A 209 14.09 17.17 -8.65
CA VAL A 209 15.07 18.09 -8.08
C VAL A 209 16.44 17.70 -8.63
N PRO A 210 16.93 18.35 -9.71
CA PRO A 210 18.23 18.03 -10.27
C PRO A 210 19.32 18.21 -9.22
N PHE A 211 20.25 17.26 -9.17
CA PHE A 211 21.46 17.43 -8.40
C PHE A 211 22.22 18.65 -8.94
N SER A 212 22.34 19.68 -8.11
CA SER A 212 22.98 20.94 -8.46
C SER A 212 24.03 21.27 -7.40
N HIS A 213 25.22 21.68 -7.84
CA HIS A 213 26.25 22.23 -6.95
C HIS A 213 25.88 23.63 -6.41
N ARG A 214 24.78 24.23 -6.90
CA ARG A 214 24.26 25.48 -6.38
C ARG A 214 23.17 25.20 -5.34
N PRO A 215 23.19 25.89 -4.18
CA PRO A 215 22.13 25.76 -3.21
C PRO A 215 20.79 26.13 -3.85
N LEU A 216 19.83 25.20 -3.80
CA LEU A 216 18.44 25.46 -4.17
C LEU A 216 17.86 26.47 -3.19
N ARG A 217 17.19 27.50 -3.68
CA ARG A 217 16.51 28.46 -2.78
C ARG A 217 15.30 27.75 -2.17
N LEU A 218 15.22 27.71 -0.85
CA LEU A 218 14.13 27.05 -0.10
C LEU A 218 12.73 27.52 -0.56
N GLU A 219 12.65 28.80 -0.95
CA GLU A 219 11.46 29.49 -1.47
C GLU A 219 10.91 28.87 -2.77
N GLU A 220 11.69 28.09 -3.52
CA GLU A 220 11.25 27.42 -4.76
C GLU A 220 10.54 26.07 -4.51
N LEU A 221 10.54 25.58 -3.26
CA LEU A 221 9.99 24.29 -2.83
C LEU A 221 8.77 24.41 -1.90
N GLU A 222 8.47 25.61 -1.39
CA GLU A 222 7.28 25.85 -0.57
C GLU A 222 6.06 26.09 -1.47
N GLY A 223 5.08 25.19 -1.42
CA GLY A 223 3.83 25.43 -2.14
C GLY A 223 2.75 24.39 -1.91
N GLU A 224 3.09 23.11 -1.76
CA GLU A 224 2.08 22.05 -1.65
C GLU A 224 2.49 20.98 -0.63
N PRO A 225 1.51 20.38 0.09
CA PRO A 225 1.78 19.29 1.02
C PRO A 225 2.39 18.11 0.25
N THR A 226 3.54 17.64 0.74
CA THR A 226 4.21 16.45 0.20
C THR A 226 3.63 15.15 0.76
N SER A 227 2.64 15.25 1.65
CA SER A 227 2.05 14.12 2.36
C SER A 227 0.53 14.16 2.29
N TRP A 228 -0.07 13.00 1.98
CA TRP A 228 -1.49 12.84 1.72
C TRP A 228 -2.03 11.65 2.51
N LEU A 229 -3.04 11.89 3.34
CA LEU A 229 -3.79 10.82 3.99
C LEU A 229 -4.73 10.20 2.95
N ILE A 230 -4.53 8.92 2.65
CA ILE A 230 -5.39 8.17 1.73
C ILE A 230 -6.54 7.53 2.50
N CYS A 231 -6.26 7.02 3.70
CA CYS A 231 -7.20 6.26 4.50
C CYS A 231 -6.85 6.39 5.98
N LYS A 232 -7.82 6.78 6.82
CA LYS A 232 -7.65 6.71 8.28
C LYS A 232 -7.66 5.26 8.76
N ALA A 233 -6.86 4.97 9.78
CA ALA A 233 -6.88 3.68 10.46
C ALA A 233 -8.16 3.56 11.30
N GLU A 234 -8.87 2.45 11.15
CA GLU A 234 -9.97 2.10 12.04
C GLU A 234 -9.41 1.24 13.17
N VAL A 235 -9.59 1.69 14.42
CA VAL A 235 -8.99 1.04 15.58
C VAL A 235 -10.01 0.68 16.64
N LEU A 236 -9.81 -0.48 17.27
CA LEU A 236 -10.47 -0.85 18.52
C LEU A 236 -9.58 -0.41 19.67
N THR A 237 -10.16 0.31 20.63
CA THR A 237 -9.40 0.97 21.69
C THR A 237 -9.97 0.62 23.06
N GLU A 238 -9.14 0.81 24.09
CA GLU A 238 -9.61 0.79 25.47
C GLU A 238 -10.72 1.85 25.65
N THR A 239 -11.88 1.41 26.13
CA THR A 239 -13.02 2.29 26.39
C THR A 239 -13.19 2.56 27.88
N VAL A 240 -13.77 3.72 28.20
CA VAL A 240 -14.20 4.08 29.55
C VAL A 240 -15.71 4.28 29.56
N ARG A 241 -16.34 3.93 30.68
CA ARG A 241 -17.77 4.18 30.89
C ARG A 241 -18.00 5.68 30.99
N ASN A 242 -18.88 6.21 30.16
CA ASN A 242 -19.29 7.59 30.23
C ASN A 242 -20.45 7.71 31.23
N ASP A 243 -20.16 8.16 32.45
CA ASP A 243 -21.17 8.35 33.51
C ASP A 243 -22.01 9.64 33.31
N ARG A 244 -21.80 10.37 32.20
CA ARG A 244 -22.58 11.57 31.86
C ARG A 244 -23.80 11.22 31.03
N SER A 245 -24.93 11.05 31.67
CA SER A 245 -26.24 11.12 31.02
C SER A 245 -26.53 12.58 30.60
N SER A 246 -26.11 13.01 29.40
CA SER A 246 -26.81 14.05 28.61
C SER A 246 -26.04 14.58 27.41
N ASP A 247 -24.75 14.31 27.24
CA ASP A 247 -24.02 14.93 26.14
C ASP A 247 -24.14 14.04 24.90
N ASN A 248 -24.96 14.51 23.94
CA ASN A 248 -25.08 13.94 22.61
C ASN A 248 -23.69 13.55 22.09
N TYR A 249 -23.55 12.28 21.70
CA TYR A 249 -22.37 11.81 20.99
C TYR A 249 -22.25 12.60 19.68
N GLU A 250 -21.48 13.68 19.69
CA GLU A 250 -21.10 14.35 18.45
C GLU A 250 -20.10 13.44 17.75
N SER A 251 -20.51 12.94 16.58
CA SER A 251 -19.60 12.30 15.64
C SER A 251 -18.44 13.27 15.41
N ASP A 252 -17.19 12.78 15.42
CA ASP A 252 -16.03 13.61 15.10
C ASP A 252 -16.31 14.34 13.77
N PRO A 253 -16.37 15.68 13.74
CA PRO A 253 -16.68 16.41 12.52
C PRO A 253 -15.68 16.14 11.39
N GLU A 254 -14.52 15.55 11.70
CA GLU A 254 -13.52 15.08 10.73
C GLU A 254 -13.62 13.59 10.37
N ASP A 255 -14.68 12.88 10.81
CA ASP A 255 -15.01 11.48 10.45
C ASP A 255 -15.62 11.36 9.04
N LYS A 256 -15.49 12.40 8.21
CA LYS A 256 -15.75 12.30 6.78
C LYS A 256 -14.48 11.75 6.14
N ASP A 257 -14.60 10.57 5.51
CA ASP A 257 -13.60 10.13 4.55
C ASP A 257 -13.24 11.32 3.64
N VAL A 258 -11.94 11.54 3.43
CA VAL A 258 -11.47 12.49 2.44
C VAL A 258 -11.94 11.96 1.10
N SER A 259 -13.06 12.49 0.62
CA SER A 259 -13.59 12.17 -0.70
C SER A 259 -12.51 12.41 -1.76
N PRO A 260 -12.44 11.56 -2.80
CA PRO A 260 -11.45 11.67 -3.87
C PRO A 260 -11.51 13.01 -4.62
#